data_AF-A0A962FIL3-F1
#
_entry.id   AF-A0A962FIL3-F1
#
_cell.length_a   1.000
_cell.length_b   1.000
_cell.length_c   1.000
_cell.angle_alpha   90.00
_cell.angle_beta   90.00
_cell.angle_gamma   90.00
#
_symmetry.space_group_name_H-M   'P 1'
#
loop_
_entity.id
_entity.type
_entity.pdbx_description
1 polymer ?
#
loop_
_entity_poly.entity_id
_entity_poly.type
_entity_poly.pdbx_seq_one_letter_code
_entity_poly.pdbx_strand_id
1 'polypeptide(L)' 'MDAESIEDFFAPFARVRAKRMFSGHGAYVDDACFALCVMGDIWIKTDDEAEREALKAA' A
#
# COMPACT_ATOMS: atom_id res chain seq x y z
N MET A 1 9.69 -2.93 -6.05
CA MET A 1 8.92 -4.16 -5.80
C MET A 1 8.03 -4.44 -6.99
N ASP A 2 7.96 -5.70 -7.41
CA ASP A 2 6.98 -6.18 -8.39
C ASP A 2 5.63 -6.45 -7.73
N ALA A 3 4.63 -6.78 -8.55
CA ALA A 3 3.25 -7.00 -8.10
C ALA A 3 3.14 -8.18 -7.14
N GLU A 4 3.77 -9.32 -7.45
CA GLU A 4 3.73 -10.54 -6.64
C GLU A 4 4.30 -10.31 -5.24
N SER A 5 5.47 -9.65 -5.14
CA SER A 5 6.07 -9.31 -3.86
C SER A 5 5.18 -8.41 -3.00
N ILE A 6 4.39 -7.52 -3.61
CA ILE A 6 3.44 -6.65 -2.89
C ILE A 6 2.25 -7.48 -2.38
N GLU A 7 1.70 -8.34 -3.22
CA GLU A 7 0.55 -9.18 -2.86
C GLU A 7 0.92 -10.15 -1.73
N ASP A 8 2.10 -10.77 -1.80
CA ASP A 8 2.62 -11.66 -0.75
C ASP A 8 2.88 -10.91 0.57
N PHE A 9 3.46 -9.71 0.51
CA PHE A 9 3.72 -8.89 1.69
C PHE A 9 2.45 -8.58 2.48
N PHE A 10 1.35 -8.27 1.77
CA PHE A 10 0.07 -7.96 2.39
C PHE A 10 -0.87 -9.17 2.58
N ALA A 11 -0.46 -10.38 2.18
CA ALA A 11 -1.30 -11.57 2.29
C ALA A 11 -1.83 -11.85 3.72
N PRO A 12 -1.09 -11.60 4.82
CA PRO A 12 -1.63 -11.76 6.18
C PRO A 12 -2.73 -10.77 6.55
N PHE A 13 -2.81 -9.62 5.87
CA PHE A 13 -3.78 -8.57 6.13
C PHE A 13 -5.08 -8.80 5.35
N ALA A 14 -4.97 -8.97 4.03
CA ALA A 14 -6.12 -9.13 3.15
C ALA A 14 -5.72 -9.71 1.79
N ARG A 15 -6.71 -10.09 0.96
CA ARG A 15 -6.48 -10.39 -0.45
C ARG A 15 -6.19 -9.09 -1.21
N VAL A 16 -4.91 -8.80 -1.40
CA VAL A 16 -4.44 -7.60 -2.10
C VAL A 16 -4.26 -7.86 -3.59
N ARG A 17 -4.56 -6.85 -4.42
CA ARG A 17 -4.15 -6.77 -5.82
C ARG A 17 -3.21 -5.60 -6.03
N ALA A 18 -2.04 -5.85 -6.62
CA ALA A 18 -1.13 -4.80 -7.03
C ALA A 18 -1.46 -4.33 -8.46
N LYS A 19 -1.66 -3.03 -8.66
CA LYS A 19 -1.94 -2.42 -9.98
C LYS A 19 -0.86 -1.41 -10.33
N ARG A 20 -0.35 -1.43 -11.57
CA ARG A 20 0.66 -0.48 -12.06
C ARG A 20 0.17 0.96 -11.96
N MET A 21 0.89 1.81 -11.25
CA MET A 21 0.57 3.24 -11.05
C MET A 21 1.84 4.05 -10.73
N PHE A 22 1.96 5.28 -11.25
CA PHE A 22 3.03 6.23 -10.89
C PHE A 22 4.45 5.63 -10.95
N SER A 23 4.75 4.85 -11.99
CA SER A 23 6.01 4.11 -12.14
C SER A 23 6.29 3.02 -11.08
N GLY A 24 5.34 2.77 -10.17
CA GLY A 24 5.33 1.68 -9.19
C GLY A 24 4.01 0.91 -9.23
N HIS A 25 3.44 0.63 -8.06
CA HIS A 25 2.15 -0.05 -7.92
C HIS A 25 1.29 0.56 -6.81
N GLY A 26 -0.02 0.64 -7.02
CA GLY A 26 -0.99 0.77 -5.94
C GLY A 26 -1.40 -0.60 -5.42
N ALA A 27 -1.53 -0.74 -4.10
CA ALA A 27 -2.06 -1.92 -3.43
C ALA A 27 -3.55 -1.73 -3.14
N TYR A 28 -4.36 -2.70 -3.55
CA TYR A 28 -5.82 -2.63 -3.50
C TYR A 28 -6.42 -3.77 -2.68
N VAL A 29 -7.37 -3.46 -1.80
CA VAL A 29 -8.36 -4.42 -1.29
C VAL A 29 -9.68 -4.10 -1.98
N ASP A 30 -10.26 -5.10 -2.65
CA ASP A 30 -11.35 -4.89 -3.60
C ASP A 30 -11.00 -3.76 -4.59
N ASP A 31 -11.72 -2.64 -4.53
CA ASP A 31 -11.50 -1.48 -5.40
C ASP A 31 -10.86 -0.27 -4.66
N ALA A 32 -10.56 -0.40 -3.38
CA ALA A 32 -9.95 0.65 -2.56
C ALA A 32 -8.42 0.54 -2.59
N CYS A 33 -7.75 1.58 -3.07
CA CYS A 33 -6.29 1.73 -2.95
C CYS A 33 -5.96 2.19 -1.53
N PHE A 34 -5.16 1.41 -0.81
CA PHE A 34 -4.78 1.70 0.58
C PHE A 34 -3.27 1.94 0.75
N ALA A 35 -2.44 1.57 -0.24
CA ALA A 35 -1.01 1.86 -0.21
C ALA A 35 -0.44 2.10 -1.62
N LEU A 36 0.66 2.84 -1.68
CA LEU A 36 1.49 3.05 -2.88
C LEU A 36 2.88 2.48 -2.66
N CYS A 37 3.30 1.57 -3.53
CA CYS A 37 4.63 0.96 -3.52
C CYS A 37 5.47 1.58 -4.65
N VAL A 38 6.29 2.58 -4.32
CA VAL A 38 7.03 3.39 -5.29
C VAL A 38 8.32 3.91 -4.68
N MET A 39 9.33 4.15 -5.53
CA MET A 39 10.67 4.61 -5.11
C MET A 39 11.39 3.72 -4.09
N GLY A 40 10.97 2.45 -3.95
CA GLY A 40 11.53 1.51 -2.98
C GLY A 40 10.78 1.44 -1.65
N ASP A 41 9.79 2.32 -1.45
CA ASP A 41 9.05 2.44 -0.20
C ASP A 41 7.56 2.05 -0.35
N ILE A 42 6.94 1.73 0.79
CA ILE A 42 5.49 1.52 0.91
C ILE A 42 4.90 2.73 1.64
N TRP A 43 4.04 3.46 0.96
CA TRP A 43 3.31 4.61 1.49
C TRP A 43 1.89 4.18 1.82
N ILE A 44 1.48 4.28 3.09
CA ILE A 44 0.11 3.97 3.52
C ILE A 44 -0.76 5.21 3.33
N LYS A 45 -1.95 5.02 2.76
CA LYS A 45 -2.94 6.08 2.61
C LYS A 45 -3.51 6.41 4.00
N THR A 46 -3.51 7.70 4.34
CA THR A 46 -4.18 8.25 5.52
C THR A 46 -5.16 9.31 5.06
N ASP A 47 -6.27 9.46 5.76
CA ASP A 47 -7.27 10.47 5.43
C ASP A 47 -6.92 11.84 6.01
N ASP A 48 -6.25 11.85 7.17
CA ASP A 48 -5.80 13.08 7.82
C ASP A 48 -4.42 12.97 8.49
N GLU A 49 -4.00 14.09 9.08
CA GLU A 49 -2.72 14.22 9.77
C GLU A 49 -2.69 13.45 11.09
N ALA A 50 -3.82 13.32 11.79
CA ALA A 50 -3.86 12.58 13.05
C ALA A 50 -3.63 11.08 12.83
N GLU A 51 -4.24 10.51 11.79
CA GLU A 51 -3.97 9.14 11.35
C GLU A 51 -2.51 8.95 10.92
N ARG A 52 -1.95 9.93 10.19
CA ARG A 52 -0.55 9.90 9.78
C ARG A 52 0.41 9.83 10.96
N GLU A 53 0.19 10.64 11.98
CA GLU A 53 1.03 10.65 13.17
C GLU A 53 0.86 9.36 14.00
N ALA A 54 -0.35 8.79 14.06
CA ALA A 54 -0.57 7.49 14.69
C ALA A 54 0.21 6.35 13.98
N LEU A 55 0.23 6.36 12.64
CA LEU A 55 0.96 5.39 11.83
C LEU A 55 2.49 5.52 11.95
N LYS A 56 3.02 6.75 12.06
CA LYS A 56 4.47 6.96 12.28
C LYS A 56 4.95 6.46 13.64
N ALA A 57 4.05 6.38 14.62
CA ALA A 57 4.38 5.95 15.97
C ALA A 57 4.32 4.43 16.17
N ALA A 58 3.79 3.69 15.17
CA ALA A 58 3.67 2.23 15.17
C ALA A 58 4.92 1.55 14.60
#